data_AF-J3F1R4-F1
#
_entry.id   AF-J3F1R4-F1
#
_cell.length_a   1.000
_cell.length_b   1.000
_cell.length_c   1.000
_cell.angle_alpha   90.00
_cell.angle_beta   90.00
_cell.angle_gamma   90.00
#
_symmetry.space_group_name_H-M   'P 1'
#
loop_
_entity.id
_entity.type
_entity.pdbx_description
1 polymer ?
#
loop_
_entity_poly.entity_id
_entity_poly.type
_entity_poly.pdbx_seq_one_letter_code
_entity_poly.pdbx_strand_id
1 'polypeptide(L)'
;MAPVLKDSTGRIVSDGIVVCLADGSMRSRRSPRPIPPGGTQPWLSGACLALSTDLFEAAGGFDARYFLYWEDVDFSARVLAAGGSLDLARGAVAVHDEGGTHSEAQGSHDSQDSEQGNRSKSDIYYYYNVRNRLLYAGLHLDRATQRRWVATAGRAAREIVLRGGRRQLLRTRRPLVTAAQATRDGLR
;
A
#
# COMPACT_ATOMS: atom_id res chain seq x y z
N MET A 1 -13.92 8.39 7.13
CA MET A 1 -12.89 9.44 7.33
C MET A 1 -11.64 8.84 7.96
N ALA A 2 -10.49 9.49 7.79
CA ALA A 2 -9.24 9.13 8.48
C ALA A 2 -8.54 10.38 9.04
N PRO A 3 -7.83 10.30 10.19
CA PRO A 3 -6.99 11.38 10.68
C PRO A 3 -5.68 11.47 9.88
N VAL A 4 -4.91 12.53 10.13
CA VAL A 4 -3.49 12.56 9.74
C VAL A 4 -2.72 11.58 10.61
N LEU A 5 -1.96 10.69 10.01
CA LEU A 5 -1.07 9.78 10.73
C LEU A 5 0.30 10.44 10.90
N LYS A 6 0.79 10.47 12.13
CA LYS A 6 2.15 10.89 12.47
C LYS A 6 2.86 9.77 13.20
N ASP A 7 4.17 9.68 13.10
CA ASP A 7 4.94 8.84 14.02
C ASP A 7 5.14 9.54 15.37
N SER A 8 5.73 8.84 16.33
CA SER A 8 6.04 9.36 17.67
C SER A 8 6.98 10.56 17.65
N THR A 9 7.72 10.79 16.56
CA THR A 9 8.60 11.96 16.36
C THR A 9 7.85 13.18 15.80
N GLY A 10 6.57 13.02 15.46
CA GLY A 10 5.74 14.06 14.87
C GLY A 10 5.84 14.19 13.35
N ARG A 11 6.62 13.32 12.68
CA ARG A 11 6.69 13.28 11.22
C ARG A 11 5.41 12.69 10.67
N ILE A 12 4.89 13.28 9.59
CA ILE A 12 3.68 12.77 8.93
C ILE A 12 4.01 11.48 8.17
N VAL A 13 3.33 10.41 8.56
CA VAL A 13 3.35 9.08 7.95
C VAL A 13 2.34 9.01 6.81
N SER A 14 1.11 9.48 7.03
CA SER A 14 0.06 9.51 6.01
C SER A 14 -0.87 10.71 6.20
N ASP A 15 -1.15 11.43 5.12
CA ASP A 15 -2.07 12.57 5.07
C ASP A 15 -2.82 12.63 3.74
N GLY A 16 -3.17 11.46 3.23
CA GLY A 16 -3.81 11.27 1.93
C GLY A 16 -2.85 10.69 0.91
N ILE A 17 -3.26 9.55 0.34
CA ILE A 17 -2.49 8.78 -0.63
C ILE A 17 -3.41 8.50 -1.81
N VAL A 18 -2.79 8.41 -2.99
CA VAL A 18 -3.47 7.97 -4.21
C VAL A 18 -2.75 6.77 -4.79
N VAL A 19 -3.50 5.89 -5.45
CA VAL A 19 -2.96 4.90 -6.38
C VAL A 19 -2.94 5.49 -7.79
N CYS A 20 -1.80 5.39 -8.48
CA CYS A 20 -1.65 5.81 -9.86
C CYS A 20 -2.19 4.72 -10.79
N LEU A 21 -3.22 5.04 -11.58
CA LEU A 21 -3.87 4.05 -12.44
C LEU A 21 -3.01 3.63 -13.64
N ALA A 22 -1.90 4.32 -13.90
CA ALA A 22 -0.92 3.91 -14.90
C ALA A 22 -0.24 2.58 -14.57
N ASP A 23 0.15 2.41 -13.31
CA ASP A 23 1.12 1.39 -12.89
C ASP A 23 0.91 0.86 -11.47
N GLY A 24 -0.17 1.24 -10.78
CA GLY A 24 -0.47 0.81 -9.42
C GLY A 24 0.53 1.28 -8.37
N SER A 25 1.38 2.24 -8.69
CA SER A 25 2.27 2.83 -7.70
C SER A 25 1.50 3.81 -6.80
N MET A 26 1.91 3.90 -5.54
CA MET A 26 1.29 4.79 -4.56
C MET A 26 2.01 6.13 -4.53
N ARG A 27 1.27 7.22 -4.34
CA ARG A 27 1.81 8.58 -4.18
C ARG A 27 1.12 9.26 -3.03
N SER A 28 1.90 9.80 -2.09
CA SER A 28 1.38 10.80 -1.17
C SER A 28 0.92 12.01 -1.99
N ARG A 29 -0.19 12.63 -1.57
CA ARG A 29 -0.68 13.87 -2.19
C ARG A 29 0.30 15.04 -2.09
N ARG A 30 1.27 14.98 -1.17
CA ARG A 30 2.36 15.97 -1.02
C ARG A 30 3.59 15.65 -1.87
N SER A 31 3.62 14.50 -2.55
CA SER A 31 4.80 14.14 -3.35
C SER A 31 4.99 15.15 -4.48
N PRO A 32 6.19 15.75 -4.64
CA PRO A 32 6.47 16.65 -5.76
C PRO A 32 6.65 15.88 -7.07
N ARG A 33 6.67 14.54 -7.04
CA ARG A 33 6.81 13.71 -8.23
C ARG A 33 5.53 13.82 -9.06
N PRO A 34 5.65 14.05 -10.38
CA PRO A 34 4.50 14.05 -11.27
C PRO A 34 3.68 12.76 -11.15
N ILE A 35 2.36 12.91 -11.18
CA ILE A 35 1.45 11.79 -11.32
C ILE A 35 1.57 11.24 -12.76
N PRO A 36 1.82 9.94 -12.94
CA PRO A 36 1.80 9.32 -14.26
C PRO A 36 0.48 9.55 -14.99
N PRO A 37 0.48 9.59 -16.34
CA PRO A 37 -0.75 9.77 -17.11
C PRO A 37 -1.73 8.61 -16.87
N GLY A 38 -3.04 8.88 -16.97
CA GLY A 38 -4.09 7.88 -16.74
C GLY A 38 -4.87 8.05 -15.43
N GLY A 39 -4.58 9.10 -14.65
CA GLY A 39 -5.35 9.47 -13.47
C GLY A 39 -4.96 8.68 -12.22
N THR A 40 -5.70 8.96 -11.15
CA THR A 40 -5.46 8.39 -9.83
C THR A 40 -6.76 8.07 -9.12
N GLN A 41 -6.67 7.22 -8.11
CA GLN A 41 -7.78 6.95 -7.19
C GLN A 41 -7.31 7.17 -5.75
N PRO A 42 -8.03 7.99 -4.96
CA PRO A 42 -7.68 8.23 -3.57
C PRO A 42 -8.03 7.02 -2.70
N TRP A 43 -7.29 6.86 -1.61
CA TRP A 43 -7.61 5.89 -0.56
C TRP A 43 -7.16 6.41 0.81
N LEU A 44 -7.73 5.84 1.87
CA LEU A 44 -7.40 6.16 3.25
C LEU A 44 -6.72 4.96 3.92
N SER A 45 -5.70 5.21 4.73
CA SER A 45 -5.00 4.14 5.46
C SER A 45 -5.93 3.48 6.48
N GLY A 46 -5.95 2.14 6.47
CA GLY A 46 -6.66 1.32 7.44
C GLY A 46 -6.12 1.41 8.87
N ALA A 47 -4.96 2.02 9.09
CA ALA A 47 -4.35 2.13 10.42
C ALA A 47 -5.21 2.92 11.42
N CYS A 48 -6.03 3.86 10.94
CA CYS A 48 -7.05 4.53 11.76
C CYS A 48 -8.17 5.07 10.88
N LEU A 49 -9.37 4.51 11.02
CA LEU A 49 -10.56 4.90 10.27
C LEU A 49 -11.76 5.13 11.20
N ALA A 50 -12.56 6.14 10.87
CA ALA A 50 -13.92 6.31 11.38
C ALA A 50 -14.89 6.12 10.21
N LEU A 51 -15.83 5.20 10.34
CA LEU A 51 -16.71 4.75 9.25
C LEU A 51 -18.16 4.74 9.74
N SER A 52 -19.09 5.09 8.84
CA SER A 52 -20.51 4.79 9.05
C SER A 52 -20.71 3.28 8.95
N THR A 53 -21.51 2.71 9.87
CA THR A 53 -21.91 1.30 9.81
C THR A 53 -22.60 0.99 8.49
N ASP A 54 -23.55 1.83 8.07
CA ASP A 54 -24.28 1.66 6.80
C ASP A 54 -23.33 1.65 5.61
N LEU A 55 -22.30 2.50 5.60
CA LEU A 55 -21.32 2.54 4.52
C LEU A 55 -20.40 1.32 4.54
N PHE A 56 -20.03 0.83 5.73
CA PHE A 56 -19.24 -0.39 5.87
C PHE A 56 -20.00 -1.62 5.35
N GLU A 57 -21.29 -1.73 5.69
CA GLU A 57 -22.18 -2.79 5.21
C GLU A 57 -22.43 -2.67 3.71
N ALA A 58 -22.75 -1.47 3.20
CA ALA A 58 -22.98 -1.23 1.77
C ALA A 58 -21.74 -1.51 0.92
N ALA A 59 -20.55 -1.20 1.43
CA ALA A 59 -19.30 -1.55 0.75
C ALA A 59 -19.00 -3.05 0.82
N GLY A 60 -19.58 -3.81 1.77
CA GLY A 60 -19.34 -5.24 1.97
C GLY A 60 -18.15 -5.55 2.88
N GLY A 61 -17.81 -4.66 3.82
CA GLY A 61 -16.71 -4.85 4.78
C GLY A 61 -15.32 -4.96 4.14
N PHE A 62 -14.34 -5.55 4.84
CA PHE A 62 -13.04 -5.86 4.23
C PHE A 62 -13.11 -7.15 3.42
N ASP A 63 -12.51 -7.14 2.23
CA ASP A 63 -12.51 -8.30 1.34
C ASP A 63 -11.44 -9.32 1.79
N ALA A 64 -11.88 -10.49 2.22
CA ALA A 64 -11.03 -11.56 2.73
C ALA A 64 -10.01 -12.10 1.70
N ARG A 65 -10.15 -11.76 0.41
CA ARG A 65 -9.12 -12.03 -0.61
C ARG A 65 -7.84 -11.23 -0.35
N TYR A 66 -7.89 -10.19 0.48
CA TYR A 66 -6.74 -9.43 0.97
C TYR A 66 -6.45 -9.80 2.43
N PHE A 67 -5.49 -10.69 2.64
CA PHE A 67 -5.05 -11.05 4.01
C PHE A 67 -4.21 -9.95 4.68
N LEU A 68 -3.33 -9.29 3.92
CA LEU A 68 -2.47 -8.18 4.36
C LEU A 68 -2.15 -7.27 3.18
N TYR A 69 -2.08 -5.96 3.42
CA TYR A 69 -1.81 -4.90 2.44
C TYR A 69 -2.83 -4.83 1.30
N TRP A 70 -3.19 -3.60 0.91
CA TRP A 70 -4.20 -3.26 -0.11
C TRP A 70 -5.65 -3.51 0.29
N GLU A 71 -5.93 -4.07 1.46
CA GLU A 71 -7.28 -4.22 2.00
C GLU A 71 -8.00 -2.88 2.16
N ASP A 72 -7.26 -1.84 2.53
CA ASP A 72 -7.74 -0.48 2.72
C ASP A 72 -7.86 0.30 1.39
N VAL A 73 -6.97 0.03 0.43
CA VAL A 73 -7.07 0.52 -0.95
C VAL A 73 -8.32 -0.06 -1.63
N ASP A 74 -8.53 -1.37 -1.51
CA ASP A 74 -9.70 -2.08 -2.01
C ASP A 74 -10.99 -1.58 -1.37
N PHE A 75 -11.01 -1.49 -0.04
CA PHE A 75 -12.17 -0.99 0.70
C PHE A 75 -12.50 0.46 0.30
N SER A 76 -11.49 1.33 0.19
CA SER A 76 -11.66 2.70 -0.28
C SER A 76 -12.25 2.78 -1.69
N ALA A 77 -11.83 1.88 -2.60
CA ALA A 77 -12.38 1.80 -3.94
C ALA A 77 -13.86 1.39 -3.95
N ARG A 78 -14.22 0.40 -3.13
CA ARG A 78 -15.62 -0.04 -2.99
C ARG A 78 -16.52 1.01 -2.34
N VAL A 79 -16.02 1.75 -1.36
CA VAL A 79 -16.72 2.90 -0.77
C VAL A 79 -17.07 3.94 -1.84
N LEU A 80 -16.10 4.31 -2.68
CA LEU A 80 -16.35 5.27 -3.77
C LEU A 80 -17.32 4.72 -4.81
N ALA A 81 -17.20 3.43 -5.16
CA ALA A 81 -18.11 2.77 -6.11
C ALA A 81 -19.56 2.69 -5.59
N ALA A 82 -19.74 2.61 -4.26
CA ALA A 82 -21.04 2.67 -3.60
C ALA A 82 -21.60 4.10 -3.44
N GLY A 83 -20.92 5.13 -3.97
CA GLY A 83 -21.33 6.53 -3.87
C GLY A 83 -20.93 7.23 -2.56
N GLY A 84 -20.10 6.59 -1.73
CA GLY A 84 -19.56 7.20 -0.51
C GLY A 84 -18.41 8.18 -0.77
N SER A 85 -17.99 8.88 0.29
CA SER A 85 -16.85 9.81 0.26
C SER A 85 -15.68 9.33 1.10
N LEU A 86 -14.48 9.81 0.74
CA LEU A 86 -13.24 9.58 1.48
C LEU A 86 -12.68 10.91 1.97
N ASP A 87 -12.84 11.17 3.26
CA ASP A 87 -12.41 12.43 3.86
C ASP A 87 -11.23 12.27 4.81
N LEU A 88 -10.20 13.08 4.59
CA LEU A 88 -9.10 13.26 5.52
C LEU A 88 -9.45 14.35 6.52
N ALA A 89 -9.68 13.99 7.78
CA ALA A 89 -9.93 14.90 8.87
C ALA A 89 -8.62 15.60 9.29
N ARG A 90 -8.26 16.69 8.61
CA ARG A 90 -6.99 17.41 8.84
C ARG A 90 -6.81 17.95 10.26
N GLY A 91 -7.90 18.17 10.99
CA GLY A 91 -7.89 18.59 12.40
C GLY A 91 -7.68 17.44 13.39
N ALA A 92 -7.69 16.18 12.94
CA ALA A 92 -7.49 15.00 13.77
C ALA A 92 -6.12 14.36 13.46
N VAL A 93 -5.45 13.87 14.50
CA VAL A 93 -4.14 13.20 14.40
C VAL A 93 -4.19 11.88 15.15
N ALA A 94 -3.67 10.82 14.54
CA ALA A 94 -3.38 9.55 15.21
C ALA A 94 -1.88 9.26 15.12
N VAL A 95 -1.30 8.71 16.20
CA VAL A 95 0.10 8.30 16.23
C VAL A 95 0.22 6.86 15.73
N HIS A 96 1.06 6.64 14.72
CA HIS A 96 1.33 5.35 14.11
C HIS A 96 2.82 5.22 13.76
N ASP A 97 3.57 4.48 14.58
CA ASP A 97 4.95 4.13 14.30
C ASP A 97 5.00 2.92 13.35
N GLU A 98 5.24 3.18 12.06
CA GLU A 98 5.32 2.12 11.04
C GLU A 98 6.41 1.10 11.37
N GLY A 99 6.05 -0.18 11.37
CA GLY A 99 6.98 -1.28 11.59
C GLY A 99 7.21 -1.67 13.05
N GLY A 100 6.51 -1.04 14.02
CA GLY A 100 6.59 -1.37 15.44
C GLY A 100 6.40 -2.88 15.74
N THR A 101 5.45 -3.53 15.06
CA THR A 101 5.14 -4.96 15.22
C THR A 101 6.18 -5.91 14.62
N HIS A 102 7.10 -5.42 13.77
CA HIS A 102 8.21 -6.23 13.23
C HIS A 102 9.52 -6.05 14.02
N SER A 103 9.51 -5.24 15.09
CA SER A 103 10.70 -4.86 15.87
C SER A 103 11.11 -5.88 16.91
N GLU A 104 10.20 -6.73 17.39
CA GLU A 104 10.48 -7.59 18.56
C GLU A 104 11.42 -8.76 18.28
N ALA A 105 11.77 -9.03 17.01
CA ALA A 105 12.64 -10.16 16.68
C ALA A 105 14.14 -9.86 16.71
N GLN A 106 14.62 -8.63 16.97
CA GLN A 106 16.07 -8.38 17.12
C GLN A 106 16.40 -6.99 17.68
N GLY A 107 16.80 -6.96 18.96
CA GLY A 107 17.82 -6.07 19.52
C GLY A 107 17.55 -4.56 19.54
N SER A 108 17.42 -4.03 20.75
CA SER A 108 17.46 -2.60 21.10
C SER A 108 18.66 -1.84 20.54
N HIS A 109 18.43 -0.75 19.79
CA HIS A 109 19.27 0.45 19.86
C HIS A 109 18.57 1.69 19.29
N ASP A 110 18.87 2.80 19.95
CA ASP A 110 18.27 4.12 19.84
C ASP A 110 18.33 4.78 18.45
N SER A 111 17.29 5.58 18.25
CA SER A 111 17.02 6.75 17.40
C SER A 111 18.07 7.32 16.42
N GLN A 112 17.51 7.94 15.36
CA GLN A 112 18.10 8.89 14.39
C GLN A 112 18.71 8.29 13.12
N ASP A 113 17.86 7.76 12.23
CA ASP A 113 17.76 8.33 10.88
C ASP A 113 16.58 7.72 10.14
N SER A 114 15.82 8.57 9.45
CA SER A 114 14.64 8.14 8.71
C SER A 114 14.97 7.59 7.32
N GLU A 115 15.87 6.61 7.31
CA GLU A 115 16.08 5.66 6.20
C GLU A 115 15.29 4.35 6.46
N GLN A 116 13.96 4.42 6.55
CA GLN A 116 13.10 3.22 6.48
C GLN A 116 13.29 2.40 5.18
N GLY A 117 14.06 2.92 4.21
CA GLY A 117 14.40 2.27 2.93
C GLY A 117 15.60 1.31 2.95
N ASN A 118 16.23 1.07 4.11
CA ASN A 118 17.47 0.27 4.18
C ASN A 118 17.38 -1.04 4.98
N ARG A 119 16.26 -1.31 5.66
CA ARG A 119 16.01 -2.61 6.31
C ARG A 119 15.21 -3.53 5.38
N SER A 120 15.70 -4.75 5.20
CA SER A 120 15.00 -5.81 4.46
C SER A 120 13.58 -5.95 4.98
N LYS A 121 12.58 -5.89 4.09
CA LYS A 121 11.20 -6.27 4.44
C LYS A 121 11.06 -7.79 4.40
N SER A 122 9.99 -8.29 5.00
CA SER A 122 9.67 -9.72 5.04
C SER A 122 9.19 -10.23 3.68
N ASP A 123 9.29 -11.54 3.46
CA ASP A 123 8.68 -12.18 2.28
C ASP A 123 7.17 -11.98 2.24
N ILE A 124 6.51 -11.96 3.40
CA ILE A 124 5.08 -11.68 3.52
C ILE A 124 4.75 -10.31 2.95
N TYR A 125 5.55 -9.28 3.29
CA TYR A 125 5.41 -7.94 2.72
C TYR A 125 5.52 -7.96 1.20
N TYR A 126 6.57 -8.59 0.65
CA TYR A 126 6.79 -8.65 -0.79
C TYR A 126 5.69 -9.42 -1.50
N TYR A 127 5.32 -10.59 -0.98
CA TYR A 127 4.31 -11.46 -1.59
C TYR A 127 2.98 -10.72 -1.72
N TYR A 128 2.45 -10.22 -0.61
CA TYR A 128 1.13 -9.61 -0.62
C TYR A 128 1.10 -8.25 -1.32
N ASN A 129 2.12 -7.40 -1.21
CA ASN A 129 2.14 -6.14 -1.97
C ASN A 129 2.19 -6.35 -3.48
N VAL A 130 2.89 -7.39 -3.95
CA VAL A 130 2.98 -7.70 -5.39
C VAL A 130 1.70 -8.36 -5.88
N ARG A 131 1.23 -9.40 -5.19
CA ARG A 131 0.03 -10.15 -5.57
C ARG A 131 -1.22 -9.27 -5.48
N ASN A 132 -1.40 -8.55 -4.37
CA ASN A 132 -2.65 -7.81 -4.13
C ASN A 132 -2.77 -6.57 -5.02
N ARG A 133 -1.66 -5.99 -5.49
CA ARG A 133 -1.69 -4.96 -6.54
C ARG A 133 -2.37 -5.51 -7.80
N LEU A 134 -2.05 -6.72 -8.23
CA LEU A 134 -2.65 -7.32 -9.44
C LEU A 134 -4.07 -7.82 -9.18
N LEU A 135 -4.36 -8.33 -7.98
CA LEU A 135 -5.74 -8.61 -7.56
C LEU A 135 -6.62 -7.35 -7.67
N TYR A 136 -6.17 -6.22 -7.09
CA TYR A 136 -6.88 -4.94 -7.18
C TYR A 136 -7.17 -4.56 -8.64
N ALA A 137 -6.18 -4.72 -9.53
CA ALA A 137 -6.38 -4.46 -10.95
C ALA A 137 -7.46 -5.35 -11.57
N GLY A 138 -7.49 -6.63 -11.23
CA GLY A 138 -8.49 -7.57 -11.73
C GLY A 138 -9.91 -7.32 -11.20
N LEU A 139 -10.03 -6.73 -10.02
CA LEU A 139 -11.33 -6.46 -9.38
C LEU A 139 -11.93 -5.11 -9.75
N HIS A 140 -11.09 -4.08 -9.93
CA HIS A 140 -11.56 -2.69 -9.97
C HIS A 140 -11.31 -1.96 -11.29
N LEU A 141 -10.39 -2.46 -12.13
CA LEU A 141 -9.94 -1.71 -13.31
C LEU A 141 -10.54 -2.27 -14.59
N ASP A 142 -10.76 -1.37 -15.56
CA ASP A 142 -11.13 -1.77 -16.91
C ASP A 142 -10.02 -2.64 -17.55
N ARG A 143 -10.39 -3.40 -18.59
CA ARG A 143 -9.45 -4.32 -19.26
C ARG A 143 -8.21 -3.64 -19.84
N ALA A 144 -8.32 -2.40 -20.33
CA ALA A 144 -7.18 -1.69 -20.91
C ALA A 144 -6.19 -1.30 -19.81
N THR A 145 -6.69 -0.80 -18.68
CA THR A 145 -5.91 -0.45 -17.49
C THR A 145 -5.29 -1.67 -16.83
N GLN A 146 -6.05 -2.76 -16.69
CA GLN A 146 -5.54 -4.05 -16.21
C GLN A 146 -4.37 -4.54 -17.07
N ARG A 147 -4.50 -4.54 -18.41
CA ARG A 147 -3.41 -4.94 -19.33
C ARG A 147 -2.14 -4.11 -19.13
N ARG A 148 -2.26 -2.81 -18.86
CA ARG A 148 -1.09 -1.96 -18.54
C ARG A 148 -0.43 -2.39 -17.23
N TRP A 149 -1.20 -2.73 -16.21
CA TRP A 149 -0.67 -3.21 -14.93
C TRP A 149 0.02 -4.57 -15.05
N VAL A 150 -0.47 -5.45 -15.93
CA VAL A 150 0.17 -6.72 -16.28
C VAL A 150 1.49 -6.47 -17.02
N ALA A 151 1.49 -5.62 -18.05
CA ALA A 151 2.68 -5.29 -18.82
C ALA A 151 3.80 -4.65 -17.97
N THR A 152 3.42 -3.94 -16.90
CA THR A 152 4.36 -3.30 -15.96
C THR A 152 4.65 -4.13 -14.70
N ALA A 153 4.06 -5.32 -14.57
CA ALA A 153 4.09 -6.10 -13.33
C ALA A 153 5.51 -6.43 -12.85
N GLY A 154 6.40 -6.84 -13.76
CA GLY A 154 7.79 -7.15 -13.40
C GLY A 154 8.57 -5.93 -12.88
N ARG A 155 8.35 -4.74 -13.47
CA ARG A 155 8.94 -3.49 -12.99
C ARG A 155 8.38 -3.12 -11.62
N ALA A 156 7.06 -3.17 -11.45
CA ALA A 156 6.41 -2.87 -10.17
C ALA A 156 6.88 -3.83 -9.06
N ALA A 157 6.98 -5.13 -9.35
CA ALA A 157 7.48 -6.14 -8.43
C ALA A 157 8.93 -5.85 -8.00
N ARG A 158 9.80 -5.50 -8.94
CA ARG A 158 11.17 -5.06 -8.65
C ARG A 158 11.19 -3.82 -7.77
N GLU A 159 10.39 -2.80 -8.07
CA GLU A 159 10.32 -1.57 -7.27
C GLU A 159 9.85 -1.87 -5.83
N ILE A 160 8.88 -2.76 -5.64
CA ILE A 160 8.42 -3.20 -4.31
C ILE A 160 9.54 -3.91 -3.54
N VAL A 161 10.27 -4.84 -4.16
CA VAL A 161 11.41 -5.52 -3.52
C VAL A 161 12.49 -4.52 -3.10
N LEU A 162 12.78 -3.55 -3.96
CA LEU A 162 13.81 -2.53 -3.69
C LEU A 162 13.44 -1.60 -2.52
N ARG A 163 12.18 -1.57 -2.06
CA ARG A 163 11.79 -0.85 -0.83
C ARG A 163 12.41 -1.44 0.45
N GLY A 164 12.84 -2.70 0.44
CA GLY A 164 13.62 -3.27 1.54
C GLY A 164 15.13 -3.07 1.42
N GLY A 165 15.57 -2.19 0.51
CA GLY A 165 16.98 -1.89 0.29
C GLY A 165 17.67 -2.84 -0.68
N ARG A 166 18.59 -2.33 -1.51
CA ARG A 166 19.28 -3.11 -2.55
C ARG A 166 20.25 -4.14 -1.98
N ARG A 167 20.84 -3.85 -0.81
CA ARG A 167 21.88 -4.67 -0.18
C ARG A 167 21.39 -6.05 0.24
N GLN A 168 20.09 -6.23 0.49
CA GLN A 168 19.51 -7.55 0.80
C GLN A 168 19.77 -8.58 -0.32
N LEU A 169 19.80 -8.12 -1.58
CA LEU A 169 19.95 -8.97 -2.76
C LEU A 169 21.38 -9.49 -2.96
N LEU A 170 22.36 -8.90 -2.25
CA LEU A 170 23.72 -9.43 -2.18
C LEU A 170 23.79 -10.69 -1.29
N ARG A 171 22.86 -10.83 -0.35
CA ARG A 171 22.80 -11.95 0.60
C ARG A 171 21.89 -13.07 0.12
N THR A 172 20.80 -12.75 -0.55
CA THR A 172 19.82 -13.74 -1.02
C THR A 172 19.00 -13.25 -2.21
N ARG A 173 18.62 -14.17 -3.10
CA ARG A 173 17.69 -13.91 -4.22
C ARG A 173 16.22 -14.17 -3.87
N ARG A 174 15.94 -14.65 -2.65
CA ARG A 174 14.60 -15.04 -2.20
C ARG A 174 13.53 -13.97 -2.41
N PRO A 175 13.74 -12.67 -2.12
CA PRO A 175 12.76 -11.62 -2.41
C PRO A 175 12.32 -11.55 -3.88
N LEU A 176 13.23 -11.82 -4.82
CA LEU A 176 12.92 -11.83 -6.26
C LEU A 176 12.07 -13.05 -6.64
N VAL A 177 12.37 -14.21 -6.05
CA VAL A 177 11.58 -15.43 -6.25
C VAL A 177 10.17 -15.24 -5.68
N THR A 178 10.06 -14.71 -4.46
CA THR A 178 8.79 -14.35 -3.81
C THR A 178 7.97 -13.42 -4.70
N ALA A 179 8.61 -12.37 -5.26
CA ALA A 179 7.93 -11.41 -6.12
C ALA A 179 7.49 -12.02 -7.47
N ALA A 180 8.26 -12.93 -8.05
CA ALA A 180 7.88 -13.65 -9.26
C ALA A 180 6.67 -14.58 -9.01
N GLN A 181 6.68 -15.33 -7.91
CA GLN A 181 5.56 -16.18 -7.50
C GLN A 181 4.30 -15.33 -7.26
N ALA A 182 4.42 -14.24 -6.50
CA ALA A 182 3.33 -13.33 -6.20
C ALA A 182 2.74 -12.67 -7.46
N THR A 183 3.59 -12.35 -8.44
CA THR A 183 3.15 -11.83 -9.74
C THR A 183 2.26 -12.84 -10.44
N ARG A 184 2.70 -14.11 -10.55
CA ARG A 184 1.89 -15.17 -11.17
C ARG A 184 0.56 -15.38 -10.44
N ASP A 185 0.60 -15.42 -9.11
CA ASP A 185 -0.58 -15.69 -8.30
C ASP A 185 -1.57 -14.52 -8.30
N GLY A 186 -1.12 -13.29 -8.57
CA GLY A 186 -1.98 -12.12 -8.74
C GLY A 186 -2.57 -11.95 -10.14
N LEU A 187 -2.09 -12.70 -11.14
CA LEU A 187 -2.63 -12.72 -12.50
C LEU A 187 -3.68 -13.81 -12.73
N ARG A 188 -3.88 -14.71 -11.75
CA ARG A 188 -4.91 -15.73 -11.75
C ARG A 188 -6.24 -15.14 -11.30
#